data_AF-A0A1E1MDQ9-F1
#
_entry.id   AF-A0A1E1MDQ9-F1
#
_cell.length_a   1.000
_cell.length_b   1.000
_cell.length_c   1.000
_cell.angle_alpha   90.00
_cell.angle_beta   90.00
_cell.angle_gamma   90.00
#
_symmetry.space_group_name_H-M   'P 1'
#
loop_
_entity.id
_entity.type
_entity.pdbx_description
1 polymer ?
#
loop_
_entity_poly.entity_id
_entity_poly.type
_entity_poly.pdbx_seq_one_letter_code
_entity_poly.pdbx_strand_id
1 'polypeptide(L)' 'MLGVVFASAFAFEMMWDRTTDGIWDKMNKGRQWKDIRARYIEKSDDEDDE' A
#
# COMPACT_ATOMS: atom_id res chain seq x y z
N MET A 1 -32.91 -10.04 -3.44
CA MET A 1 -32.43 -8.79 -4.07
C MET A 1 -31.33 -8.13 -3.25
N LEU A 2 -31.56 -7.76 -1.98
CA LEU A 2 -30.55 -7.11 -1.13
C LEU A 2 -29.27 -7.94 -0.91
N GLY A 3 -29.37 -9.24 -0.69
CA GLY A 3 -28.19 -10.11 -0.49
C GLY A 3 -27.23 -10.13 -1.68
N VAL A 4 -27.76 -10.05 -2.91
CA VAL A 4 -26.94 -9.97 -4.13
C VAL A 4 -26.23 -8.61 -4.21
N VAL A 5 -26.93 -7.52 -3.88
CA VAL A 5 -26.34 -6.17 -3.85
C VAL A 5 -25.18 -6.11 -2.85
N PHE A 6 -25.37 -6.61 -1.62
CA PHE A 6 -24.31 -6.62 -0.61
C PHE A 6 -23.14 -7.52 -1.01
N ALA A 7 -23.41 -8.74 -1.50
CA ALA A 7 -22.35 -9.64 -1.95
C ALA A 7 -21.53 -9.03 -3.09
N SER A 8 -22.18 -8.38 -4.07
CA SER A 8 -21.48 -7.69 -5.15
C SER A 8 -20.69 -6.48 -4.67
N ALA A 9 -21.19 -5.74 -3.67
CA ALA A 9 -20.51 -4.58 -3.12
C ALA A 9 -19.20 -5.00 -2.41
N PHE A 10 -19.24 -6.04 -1.57
CA PHE A 10 -18.03 -6.56 -0.91
C PHE A 10 -17.00 -7.11 -1.90
N ALA A 11 -17.46 -7.86 -2.91
CA ALA A 11 -16.58 -8.38 -3.94
C ALA A 11 -15.92 -7.25 -4.76
N PHE A 12 -16.71 -6.22 -5.09
CA PHE A 12 -16.23 -5.05 -5.81
C PHE A 12 -15.23 -4.24 -4.97
N GLU A 13 -15.55 -3.92 -3.71
CA GLU A 13 -14.67 -3.19 -2.79
C GLU A 13 -13.29 -3.85 -2.70
N MET A 14 -13.25 -5.16 -2.41
CA MET A 14 -11.99 -5.90 -2.31
C MET A 14 -11.16 -5.88 -3.60
N MET A 15 -11.82 -5.97 -4.76
CA MET A 15 -11.14 -5.92 -6.05
C MET A 15 -10.66 -4.51 -6.38
N TRP A 16 -11.49 -3.51 -6.09
CA TRP A 16 -11.24 -2.12 -6.39
C TRP A 16 -10.05 -1.62 -5.59
N ASP A 17 -10.05 -1.82 -4.27
CA ASP A 17 -8.95 -1.39 -3.39
C ASP A 17 -7.59 -1.91 -3.87
N ARG A 18 -7.50 -3.23 -4.11
CA ARG A 18 -6.25 -3.84 -4.60
C ARG A 18 -5.80 -3.28 -5.95
N THR A 19 -6.76 -2.99 -6.82
CA THR A 19 -6.47 -2.48 -8.17
C THR A 19 -5.98 -1.04 -8.09
N THR A 20 -6.68 -0.19 -7.34
CA THR A 20 -6.30 1.23 -7.20
C THR A 20 -5.00 1.38 -6.43
N ASP A 21 -4.78 0.61 -5.38
CA ASP A 21 -3.51 0.57 -4.65
C ASP A 21 -2.37 0.13 -5.58
N GLY A 22 -2.57 -0.92 -6.39
CA GLY A 22 -1.57 -1.37 -7.35
C GLY A 22 -1.22 -0.32 -8.41
N ILE A 23 -2.22 0.42 -8.91
CA ILE A 23 -2.00 1.52 -9.85
C ILE A 23 -1.20 2.64 -9.18
N TRP A 24 -1.63 3.06 -7.99
CA TRP A 24 -0.96 4.09 -7.20
C TRP A 24 0.48 3.71 -6.89
N ASP A 25 0.70 2.46 -6.51
CA ASP A 25 2.01 1.93 -6.16
C ASP A 25 2.98 1.97 -7.33
N LYS A 26 2.50 1.57 -8.51
CA LYS A 26 3.29 1.57 -9.74
C LYS A 26 3.64 3.01 -10.16
N MET A 27 2.69 3.94 -10.04
CA MET A 27 2.91 5.35 -10.39
C MET A 27 3.87 6.05 -9.42
N ASN A 28 3.84 5.70 -8.13
CA ASN A 28 4.65 6.34 -7.10
C ASN A 28 5.85 5.52 -6.64
N LYS A 29 6.23 4.48 -7.41
CA LYS A 29 7.36 3.61 -7.09
C LYS A 29 8.62 4.43 -6.83
N GLY A 30 9.32 4.12 -5.74
CA GLY A 30 10.55 4.78 -5.31
C GLY A 30 10.32 6.05 -4.48
N ARG A 31 9.08 6.51 -4.35
CA ARG A 31 8.70 7.69 -3.54
C ARG A 31 7.87 7.32 -2.32
N GLN A 32 7.35 6.11 -2.26
CA GLN A 32 6.53 5.67 -1.14
C GLN A 32 7.41 5.36 0.07
N TRP A 33 6.86 5.57 1.27
CA TRP A 33 7.56 5.25 2.51
C TRP A 33 8.09 3.81 2.51
N LYS A 34 7.27 2.84 2.07
CA LYS A 34 7.68 1.42 1.97
C LYS A 34 8.89 1.17 1.07
N ASP A 35 9.13 2.03 0.08
CA ASP A 35 10.27 1.93 -0.84
C ASP A 35 11.54 2.59 -0.27
N ILE A 36 11.39 3.56 0.64
CA ILE A 36 12.49 4.43 1.09
C ILE A 36 12.86 4.20 2.55
N ARG A 37 11.98 3.58 3.35
CA ARG A 37 12.11 3.39 4.81
C ARG A 37 13.45 2.78 5.22
N ALA A 38 13.91 1.75 4.50
CA ALA A 38 15.14 1.04 4.85
C ALA A 38 16.33 2.01 4.97
N ARG A 39 16.43 2.99 4.08
CA ARG A 39 17.52 3.98 4.05
C ARG A 39 17.54 4.91 5.27
N TYR A 40 16.40 5.12 5.92
CA TYR A 40 16.29 6.01 7.06
C TYR A 40 16.47 5.28 8.38
N ILE A 41 16.06 4.01 8.44
CA ILE A 41 16.23 3.20 9.66
C ILE A 41 17.67 2.75 9.81
N GLU A 42 18.28 2.24 8.73
CA GLU A 42 19.70 1.89 8.73
C GLU A 42 20.58 3.09 9.08
N LYS A 43 20.28 4.26 8.51
CA LYS A 43 20.97 5.51 8.87
C LYS A 43 20.76 5.92 10.33
N SER A 44 19.58 5.68 10.91
CA SER A 44 19.35 5.94 12.34
C SER A 44 20.12 4.98 13.23
N ASP A 45 20.17 3.70 12.87
CA ASP A 45 20.94 2.69 13.62
C ASP A 45 22.46 2.98 13.53
N ASP A 46 22.97 3.36 12.34
CA ASP A 46 24.38 3.77 12.15
C ASP A 46 24.74 5.05 12.92
N GLU A 47 23.80 6.01 13.06
CA GLU A 47 24.00 7.25 13.84
C GLU A 47 23.95 7.02 15.36
N ASP A 48 23.29 5.94 15.83
CA ASP A 48 23.20 5.59 17.26
C ASP A 48 24.40 4.72 17.73
N ASP A 49 25.09 4.03 16.81
CA ASP A 49 26.27 3.17 17.08
C ASP A 49 27.63 3.89 16.97
N GLU A 50 27.69 5.15 16.48
CA GLU A 50 28.87 6.05 16.51
C GLU A 50 28.89 6.98 17.74
#